data_AF-A0A2D5XHJ1-F1
#
_entry.id   AF-A0A2D5XHJ1-F1
#
_cell.length_a   1.000
_cell.length_b   1.000
_cell.length_c   1.000
_cell.angle_alpha   90.00
_cell.angle_beta   90.00
_cell.angle_gamma   90.00
#
_symmetry.space_group_name_H-M   'P 1'
#
loop_
_entity.id
_entity.type
_entity.pdbx_description
1 polymer ?
#
loop_
_entity_poly.entity_id
_entity_poly.type
_entity_poly.pdbx_seq_one_letter_code
_entity_poly.pdbx_strand_id
1 'polypeptide(L)'
;MNPGPKRPLWPGRPWPLGANWDGKGVNFALFSENAEKVELCLFDGRGKKELERIELPEYTDQVWHGYLPDAHPGRLYGYRVFGPYDPMRGHRFNHHKLLVDPYAKGLSGSLVWHKANFGYRHDSAKADLSFDQRDNARHVPKCMVVDTAFNWSGDRPPDVPWNDTVIYEMHVKGITARHPDVPPALRGTFAGLSVPTVIGHIKDLGVNAVELMPIFPCSDARNLGEKGLCNYWGYNPYTGAFVVYGKRSDRLLFERVLDPC
;
A
#
# COMPACT_ATOMS: atom_id res chain seq x y z
N MET A 1 30.37 -0.88 -7.47
CA MET A 1 29.93 0.53 -7.43
C MET A 1 29.97 0.95 -5.97
N ASN A 2 30.85 1.89 -5.60
CA ASN A 2 30.83 2.45 -4.26
C ASN A 2 29.51 3.22 -4.09
N PRO A 3 28.67 2.90 -3.09
CA PRO A 3 27.60 3.80 -2.73
C PRO A 3 28.25 5.09 -2.22
N GLY A 4 27.77 6.25 -2.68
CA GLY A 4 28.20 7.54 -2.15
C GLY A 4 27.99 7.61 -0.63
N PRO A 5 28.51 8.66 0.05
CA PRO A 5 28.37 8.80 1.49
C PRO A 5 26.89 8.69 1.87
N LYS A 6 26.53 7.63 2.62
CA LYS A 6 25.17 7.40 3.11
C LYS A 6 24.81 8.54 4.05
N ARG A 7 23.72 9.27 3.77
CA ARG A 7 23.25 10.32 4.69
C ARG A 7 22.67 9.63 5.93
N PRO A 8 23.20 9.84 7.15
CA PRO A 8 22.59 9.27 8.35
C PRO A 8 21.20 9.90 8.56
N LEU A 9 20.21 9.07 8.92
CA LEU A 9 18.93 9.57 9.40
C LEU A 9 19.10 10.19 10.79
N TRP A 10 18.23 11.12 11.12
CA TRP A 10 18.07 11.54 12.51
C TRP A 10 17.32 10.45 13.30
N PRO A 11 17.36 10.46 14.65
CA PRO A 11 16.74 9.41 15.46
C PRO A 11 15.26 9.19 15.15
N GLY A 12 14.50 10.25 14.87
CA GLY A 12 13.06 10.16 14.65
C GLY A 12 12.30 9.68 15.89
N ARG A 13 11.16 9.02 15.68
CA ARG A 13 10.28 8.51 16.74
C ARG A 13 9.72 7.14 16.37
N PRO A 14 9.48 6.25 17.35
CA PRO A 14 8.85 4.94 17.10
C PRO A 14 7.37 5.03 16.72
N TRP A 15 6.74 6.21 16.88
CA TRP A 15 5.33 6.42 16.58
C TRP A 15 5.08 7.76 15.88
N PRO A 16 4.03 7.85 15.05
CA PRO A 16 3.18 6.74 14.58
C PRO A 16 3.92 5.83 13.59
N LEU A 17 3.43 4.59 13.42
CA LEU A 17 4.00 3.61 12.48
C LEU A 17 3.84 4.07 11.02
N GLY A 18 4.72 3.55 10.17
CA GLY A 18 4.84 3.88 8.75
C GLY A 18 5.59 5.19 8.48
N ALA A 19 5.44 5.70 7.26
CA ALA A 19 6.01 6.97 6.84
C ALA A 19 5.05 8.14 7.09
N ASN A 20 5.49 9.12 7.89
CA ASN A 20 4.69 10.25 8.33
C ASN A 20 5.41 11.57 8.03
N TRP A 21 4.81 12.39 7.17
CA TRP A 21 5.33 13.70 6.81
C TRP A 21 4.78 14.78 7.75
N ASP A 22 5.64 15.66 8.24
CA ASP A 22 5.31 16.68 9.25
C ASP A 22 5.50 18.13 8.80
N GLY A 23 5.72 18.34 7.50
CA GLY A 23 6.06 19.66 6.93
C GLY A 23 7.55 19.90 6.75
N LYS A 24 8.42 19.24 7.53
CA LYS A 24 9.88 19.45 7.52
C LYS A 24 10.65 18.22 7.01
N GLY A 25 10.04 17.05 7.08
CA GLY A 25 10.67 15.80 6.68
C GLY A 25 9.72 14.62 6.90
N VAL A 26 10.28 13.42 6.90
CA VAL A 26 9.51 12.19 7.04
C VAL A 26 10.06 11.35 8.17
N ASN A 27 9.22 11.05 9.15
CA ASN A 27 9.48 10.03 10.16
C ASN A 27 9.10 8.65 9.61
N PHE A 28 10.01 7.70 9.67
CA PHE A 28 9.80 6.30 9.32
C PHE A 28 9.83 5.45 10.58
N ALA A 29 8.83 4.60 10.76
CA ALA A 29 8.76 3.66 11.89
C ALA A 29 8.21 2.30 11.44
N LEU A 30 8.98 1.23 11.64
CA LEU A 30 8.66 -0.13 11.21
C LEU A 30 8.78 -1.10 12.38
N PHE A 31 7.67 -1.73 12.76
CA PHE A 31 7.69 -2.82 13.72
C PHE A 31 8.43 -4.05 13.16
N SER A 32 9.43 -4.53 13.89
CA SER A 32 10.04 -5.84 13.66
C SER A 32 10.85 -6.28 14.88
N GLU A 33 10.24 -7.16 15.70
CA GLU A 33 10.87 -7.73 16.90
C GLU A 33 12.12 -8.58 16.59
N ASN A 34 12.09 -9.31 15.48
CA ASN A 34 13.09 -10.33 15.16
C ASN A 34 14.12 -9.89 14.10
N ALA A 35 14.04 -8.64 13.63
CA ALA A 35 15.03 -8.12 12.68
C ALA A 35 16.36 -7.83 13.40
N GLU A 36 17.46 -8.05 12.68
CA GLU A 36 18.81 -7.68 13.14
C GLU A 36 19.22 -6.31 12.59
N LYS A 37 18.61 -5.89 11.47
CA LYS A 37 18.82 -4.58 10.83
C LYS A 37 17.67 -4.27 9.87
N VAL A 38 17.29 -3.00 9.78
CA VAL A 38 16.34 -2.50 8.78
C VAL A 38 16.99 -1.43 7.91
N GLU A 39 16.91 -1.59 6.59
CA GLU A 39 17.34 -0.58 5.62
C GLU A 39 16.13 0.04 4.92
N LEU A 40 15.99 1.37 5.06
CA LEU A 40 15.14 2.21 4.23
C LEU A 40 15.76 2.35 2.83
N CYS A 41 15.04 1.91 1.81
CA CYS A 41 15.46 2.00 0.41
C CYS A 41 14.70 3.12 -0.28
N LEU A 42 15.40 4.16 -0.74
CA LEU A 42 14.81 5.29 -1.47
C LEU A 42 14.91 5.08 -2.98
N PHE A 43 13.88 5.49 -3.72
CA PHE A 43 13.80 5.32 -5.18
C PHE A 43 13.65 6.66 -5.92
N ASP A 44 13.97 6.63 -7.22
CA ASP A 44 13.64 7.72 -8.13
C ASP A 44 12.12 7.94 -8.21
N GLY A 45 11.69 9.07 -8.77
CA GLY A 45 10.26 9.41 -8.89
C GLY A 45 9.46 8.47 -9.80
N ARG A 46 10.12 7.55 -10.52
CA ARG A 46 9.48 6.52 -11.36
C ARG A 46 9.46 5.14 -10.68
N GLY A 47 10.06 5.00 -9.49
CA GLY A 47 10.19 3.75 -8.75
C GLY A 47 11.09 2.71 -9.43
N LYS A 48 11.92 3.10 -10.42
CA LYS A 48 12.70 2.18 -11.25
C LYS A 48 14.12 1.98 -10.74
N LYS A 49 14.76 3.05 -10.27
CA LYS A 49 16.13 3.01 -9.74
C LYS A 49 16.11 3.21 -8.23
N GLU A 50 16.72 2.28 -7.51
CA GLU A 50 17.08 2.44 -6.10
C GLU A 50 18.22 3.45 -6.03
N LEU A 51 17.99 4.55 -5.32
CA LEU A 51 18.93 5.67 -5.20
C LEU A 51 19.84 5.49 -3.99
N GLU A 52 19.27 5.03 -2.88
CA GLU A 52 19.97 4.97 -1.60
C GLU A 52 19.40 3.85 -0.71
N ARG A 53 20.27 3.27 0.12
CA ARG A 53 19.90 2.39 1.24
C ARG A 53 20.46 2.98 2.52
N ILE A 54 19.57 3.34 3.44
CA ILE A 54 19.89 3.99 4.70
C ILE A 54 19.42 3.09 5.83
N GLU A 55 20.31 2.78 6.77
CA GLU A 55 19.95 2.00 7.95
C GLU A 55 19.07 2.85 8.87
N LEU A 56 18.00 2.25 9.44
CA LEU A 56 17.23 2.91 10.49
C LEU A 56 18.06 2.87 11.79
N PRO A 57 18.43 4.04 12.34
CA PRO A 57 19.44 4.13 13.40
C PRO A 57 18.94 3.69 14.78
N GLU A 58 17.64 3.79 15.03
CA GLU A 58 17.08 3.62 16.37
C GLU A 58 16.12 2.43 16.44
N TYR A 59 16.03 1.83 17.62
CA TYR A 59 15.16 0.70 17.92
C TYR A 59 14.57 0.84 19.33
N THR A 60 13.28 1.16 19.41
CA THR A 60 12.55 1.35 20.66
C THR A 60 11.29 0.49 20.64
N ASP A 61 11.03 -0.30 21.69
CA ASP A 61 9.82 -1.14 21.83
C ASP A 61 9.50 -1.97 20.57
N GLN A 62 10.51 -2.66 20.03
CA GLN A 62 10.39 -3.51 18.83
C GLN A 62 10.12 -2.74 17.52
N VAL A 63 10.25 -1.42 17.54
CA VAL A 63 10.07 -0.55 16.38
C VAL A 63 11.39 0.06 15.96
N TRP A 64 11.77 -0.18 14.71
CA TRP A 64 12.90 0.46 14.04
C TRP A 64 12.46 1.82 13.50
N HIS A 65 13.22 2.87 13.78
CA HIS A 65 12.83 4.21 13.33
C HIS A 65 13.99 5.12 12.96
N GLY A 66 13.65 6.15 12.20
CA GLY A 66 14.55 7.19 11.75
C GLY A 66 13.80 8.32 11.05
N TYR A 67 14.40 9.50 11.02
CA TYR A 67 13.80 10.69 10.41
C TYR A 67 14.68 11.21 9.28
N LEU A 68 14.06 11.40 8.12
CA LEU A 68 14.68 11.93 6.92
C LEU A 68 14.28 13.41 6.74
N PRO A 69 15.15 14.37 7.09
CA PRO A 69 14.90 15.78 6.86
C PRO A 69 14.81 16.09 5.36
N ASP A 70 13.98 17.08 5.02
CA ASP A 70 13.76 17.60 3.66
C ASP A 70 13.12 16.59 2.70
N ALA A 71 12.63 15.45 3.22
CA ALA A 71 11.79 14.55 2.46
C ALA A 71 10.36 15.10 2.35
N HIS A 72 9.76 14.91 1.18
CA HIS A 72 8.44 15.44 0.84
C HIS A 72 7.49 14.33 0.36
N PRO A 73 6.17 14.58 0.39
CA PRO A 73 5.18 13.71 -0.21
C PRO A 73 5.51 13.38 -1.68
N GLY A 74 5.20 12.16 -2.09
CA GLY A 74 5.58 11.59 -3.39
C GLY A 74 6.94 10.88 -3.39
N ARG A 75 7.73 10.97 -2.32
CA ARG A 75 8.96 10.16 -2.18
C ARG A 75 8.61 8.67 -2.19
N LEU A 76 9.29 7.92 -3.05
CA LEU A 76 9.12 6.48 -3.16
C LEU A 76 10.14 5.72 -2.33
N TYR A 77 9.68 4.72 -1.59
CA TYR A 77 10.50 3.93 -0.70
C TYR A 77 10.05 2.47 -0.59
N GLY A 78 10.87 1.66 0.08
CA GLY A 78 10.55 0.32 0.56
C GLY A 78 11.57 -0.11 1.61
N TYR A 79 11.45 -1.32 2.15
CA TYR A 79 12.35 -1.83 3.19
C TYR A 79 13.11 -3.07 2.76
N ARG A 80 14.34 -3.20 3.25
CA ARG A 80 15.07 -4.48 3.27
C ARG A 80 15.35 -4.82 4.72
N VAL A 81 14.89 -6.00 5.13
CA VAL A 81 14.96 -6.43 6.53
C VAL A 81 15.89 -7.62 6.65
N PHE A 82 16.88 -7.48 7.51
CA PHE A 82 17.89 -8.50 7.82
C PHE A 82 17.50 -9.22 9.10
N GLY A 83 17.93 -10.47 9.21
CA GLY A 83 17.66 -11.33 10.34
C GLY A 83 17.90 -12.79 9.98
N PRO A 84 17.57 -13.71 10.89
CA PRO A 84 17.79 -15.14 10.69
C PRO A 84 16.97 -15.71 9.52
N TYR A 85 17.59 -16.58 8.73
CA TYR A 85 16.87 -17.45 7.79
C TYR A 85 16.88 -18.88 8.32
N ASP A 86 15.88 -19.20 9.12
CA ASP A 86 15.62 -20.53 9.68
C ASP A 86 14.16 -20.91 9.42
N PRO A 87 13.84 -21.39 8.20
CA PRO A 87 12.47 -21.73 7.82
C PRO A 87 11.80 -22.77 8.71
N MET A 88 12.58 -23.66 9.34
CA MET A 88 12.07 -24.70 10.24
C MET A 88 11.53 -24.11 11.55
N ARG A 89 12.02 -22.93 11.95
CA ARG A 89 11.55 -22.16 13.12
C ARG A 89 10.71 -20.95 12.72
N GLY A 90 10.32 -20.86 11.45
CA GLY A 90 9.49 -19.78 10.91
C GLY A 90 10.23 -18.49 10.55
N HIS A 91 11.52 -18.36 10.87
CA HIS A 91 12.31 -17.18 10.50
C HIS A 91 12.64 -17.19 9.00
N ARG A 92 12.15 -16.20 8.26
CA ARG A 92 12.26 -16.13 6.79
C ARG A 92 12.83 -14.79 6.31
N PHE A 93 13.70 -14.16 7.09
CA PHE A 93 14.32 -12.89 6.72
C PHE A 93 15.14 -13.05 5.43
N ASN A 94 14.88 -12.20 4.45
CA ASN A 94 15.63 -12.18 3.19
C ASN A 94 15.75 -10.75 2.67
N HIS A 95 16.86 -10.11 2.99
CA HIS A 95 17.14 -8.72 2.62
C HIS A 95 17.30 -8.51 1.10
N HIS A 96 17.42 -9.58 0.29
CA HIS A 96 17.37 -9.46 -1.17
C HIS A 96 15.95 -9.11 -1.66
N LYS A 97 14.92 -9.32 -0.84
CA LYS A 97 13.54 -8.98 -1.14
C LYS A 97 13.24 -7.59 -0.58
N LEU A 98 12.99 -6.64 -1.47
CA LEU A 98 12.36 -5.37 -1.14
C LEU A 98 10.93 -5.66 -0.67
N LEU A 99 10.61 -5.14 0.50
CA LEU A 99 9.32 -5.27 1.17
C LEU A 99 8.55 -3.96 1.08
N VAL A 100 7.23 -4.10 1.03
CA VAL A 100 6.28 -2.99 1.16
C VAL A 100 6.09 -2.73 2.65
N ASP A 101 6.06 -1.45 3.03
CA ASP A 101 5.71 -1.01 4.37
C ASP A 101 4.26 -1.44 4.69
N PRO A 102 4.02 -2.26 5.73
CA PRO A 102 2.68 -2.66 6.12
C PRO A 102 1.77 -1.48 6.49
N TYR A 103 2.36 -0.32 6.84
CA TYR A 103 1.69 0.94 7.18
C TYR A 103 1.74 1.97 6.05
N ALA A 104 2.12 1.57 4.83
CA ALA A 104 2.10 2.48 3.68
C ALA A 104 0.72 3.14 3.53
N LYS A 105 0.70 4.42 3.15
CA LYS A 105 -0.54 5.18 2.88
C LYS A 105 -0.78 5.43 1.38
N GLY A 106 0.15 4.96 0.56
CA GLY A 106 0.11 5.06 -0.88
C GLY A 106 1.12 4.11 -1.51
N LEU A 107 0.82 3.62 -2.70
CA LEU A 107 1.68 2.75 -3.48
C LEU A 107 1.90 3.32 -4.89
N SER A 108 3.02 2.94 -5.49
CA SER A 108 3.37 3.28 -6.87
C SER A 108 3.78 2.04 -7.65
N GLY A 109 3.11 1.83 -8.78
CA GLY A 109 3.26 0.62 -9.60
C GLY A 109 2.38 -0.52 -9.11
N SER A 110 2.50 -1.67 -9.77
CA SER A 110 1.80 -2.91 -9.43
C SER A 110 2.81 -4.03 -9.14
N LEU A 111 2.35 -5.05 -8.41
CA LEU A 111 3.10 -6.29 -8.29
C LEU A 111 3.13 -6.98 -9.66
N VAL A 112 4.33 -7.27 -10.15
CA VAL A 112 4.55 -8.08 -11.35
C VAL A 112 5.06 -9.43 -10.89
N TRP A 113 4.33 -10.50 -11.18
CA TRP A 113 4.74 -11.84 -10.80
C TRP A 113 6.07 -12.21 -11.44
N HIS A 114 7.05 -12.51 -10.59
CA HIS A 114 8.37 -12.96 -11.02
C HIS A 114 8.96 -13.90 -9.98
N LYS A 115 9.78 -14.87 -10.40
CA LYS A 115 10.42 -15.84 -9.49
C LYS A 115 11.27 -15.16 -8.41
N ALA A 116 11.80 -13.97 -8.68
CA ALA A 116 12.56 -13.19 -7.70
C ALA A 116 11.71 -12.72 -6.50
N ASN A 117 10.38 -12.64 -6.63
CA ASN A 117 9.50 -12.22 -5.54
C ASN A 117 9.47 -13.23 -4.38
N PHE A 118 9.91 -14.47 -4.62
CA PHE A 118 9.96 -15.51 -3.60
C PHE A 118 11.27 -15.44 -2.82
N GLY A 119 11.18 -15.63 -1.51
CA GLY A 119 12.33 -15.76 -0.60
C GLY A 119 13.16 -17.03 -0.82
N TYR A 120 12.63 -17.97 -1.60
CA TYR A 120 13.19 -19.29 -1.87
C TYR A 120 13.18 -19.61 -3.37
N ARG A 121 13.97 -20.60 -3.77
CA ARG A 121 14.09 -21.05 -5.16
C ARG A 121 13.06 -22.15 -5.45
N HIS A 122 12.07 -21.84 -6.30
CA HIS A 122 11.04 -22.80 -6.71
C HIS A 122 11.56 -24.10 -7.33
N ASP A 123 12.69 -24.03 -8.02
CA ASP A 123 13.36 -25.13 -8.71
C ASP A 123 14.35 -25.89 -7.81
N SER A 124 14.50 -25.48 -6.55
CA SER A 124 15.36 -26.18 -5.62
C SER A 124 14.68 -27.44 -5.08
N ALA A 125 15.42 -28.54 -5.00
CA ALA A 125 14.98 -29.74 -4.30
C ALA A 125 14.65 -29.49 -2.81
N LYS A 126 15.20 -28.41 -2.22
CA LYS A 126 14.89 -27.98 -0.85
C LYS A 126 13.61 -27.13 -0.76
N ALA A 127 12.93 -26.86 -1.87
CA ALA A 127 11.70 -26.06 -1.93
C ALA A 127 11.80 -24.75 -1.12
N ASP A 128 10.85 -24.52 -0.21
CA ASP A 128 10.74 -23.33 0.63
C ASP A 128 11.77 -23.25 1.77
N LEU A 129 12.61 -24.28 1.94
CA LEU A 129 13.78 -24.27 2.82
C LEU A 129 15.02 -23.67 2.13
N SER A 130 14.97 -23.45 0.82
CA SER A 130 16.07 -22.86 0.06
C SER A 130 16.10 -21.33 0.18
N PHE A 131 17.28 -20.73 0.06
CA PHE A 131 17.43 -19.27 0.10
C PHE A 131 17.63 -18.70 -1.32
N ASP A 132 16.81 -17.71 -1.70
CA ASP A 132 16.91 -17.03 -3.00
C ASP A 132 17.51 -15.63 -2.87
N GLN A 133 18.63 -15.38 -3.55
CA GLN A 133 19.38 -14.12 -3.48
C GLN A 133 19.02 -13.08 -4.57
N ARG A 134 18.05 -13.38 -5.45
CA ARG A 134 17.68 -12.46 -6.53
C ARG A 134 16.95 -11.25 -5.97
N ASP A 135 17.31 -10.06 -6.44
CA ASP A 135 16.61 -8.83 -6.11
C ASP A 135 15.23 -8.79 -6.78
N ASN A 136 14.19 -8.45 -6.01
CA ASN A 136 12.82 -8.31 -6.51
C ASN A 136 12.40 -6.85 -6.76
N ALA A 137 13.28 -5.87 -6.51
CA ALA A 137 12.90 -4.45 -6.50
C ALA A 137 12.23 -3.96 -7.79
N ARG A 138 12.51 -4.58 -8.95
CA ARG A 138 11.86 -4.26 -10.24
C ARG A 138 10.43 -4.77 -10.38
N HIS A 139 10.02 -5.70 -9.51
CA HIS A 139 8.80 -6.50 -9.65
C HIS A 139 7.78 -6.22 -8.54
N VAL A 140 8.16 -5.46 -7.51
CA VAL A 140 7.27 -5.07 -6.41
C VAL A 140 6.92 -3.58 -6.49
N PRO A 141 5.70 -3.19 -6.06
CA PRO A 141 5.35 -1.78 -5.96
C PRO A 141 6.24 -1.06 -4.94
N LYS A 142 6.33 0.26 -5.06
CA LYS A 142 7.00 1.11 -4.06
C LYS A 142 5.98 1.75 -3.15
N CYS A 143 6.32 1.88 -1.88
CA CYS A 143 5.57 2.71 -0.96
C CYS A 143 5.76 4.16 -1.33
N MET A 144 4.76 4.98 -1.05
CA MET A 144 4.79 6.41 -1.31
C MET A 144 4.51 7.16 -0.01
N VAL A 145 5.34 8.15 0.29
CA VAL A 145 5.03 9.15 1.33
C VAL A 145 3.85 9.97 0.84
N VAL A 146 2.80 10.09 1.64
CA VAL A 146 1.57 10.80 1.31
C VAL A 146 1.34 11.92 2.32
N ASP A 147 0.91 13.08 1.85
CA ASP A 147 0.33 14.11 2.70
C ASP A 147 -1.07 13.66 3.11
N THR A 148 -1.31 13.56 4.41
CA THR A 148 -2.60 13.14 4.97
C THR A 148 -3.56 14.30 5.18
N ALA A 149 -3.14 15.55 4.98
CA ALA A 149 -4.02 16.70 5.13
C ALA A 149 -5.10 16.70 4.03
N PHE A 150 -6.37 16.72 4.44
CA PHE A 150 -7.53 16.85 3.55
C PHE A 150 -8.57 17.76 4.21
N ASN A 151 -9.20 18.63 3.43
CA ASN A 151 -10.27 19.50 3.91
C ASN A 151 -11.63 18.83 3.66
N TRP A 152 -12.22 18.33 4.74
CA TRP A 152 -13.52 17.65 4.74
C TRP A 152 -14.72 18.61 4.71
N SER A 153 -14.51 19.93 4.63
CA SER A 153 -15.59 20.93 4.49
C SER A 153 -16.74 20.86 5.51
N GLY A 154 -16.53 20.18 6.65
CA GLY A 154 -17.54 20.02 7.70
C GLY A 154 -18.34 18.71 7.64
N ASP A 155 -17.94 17.75 6.79
CA ASP A 155 -18.50 16.40 6.74
C ASP A 155 -18.60 15.74 8.13
N ARG A 156 -19.67 14.94 8.33
CA ARG A 156 -19.96 14.25 9.58
C ARG A 156 -20.56 12.87 9.31
N PRO A 157 -20.22 11.86 10.13
CA PRO A 157 -20.85 10.55 10.06
C PRO A 157 -22.39 10.67 10.12
N PRO A 158 -23.13 9.98 9.22
CA PRO A 158 -24.59 9.98 9.25
C PRO A 158 -25.21 9.34 10.52
N ASP A 159 -24.46 8.49 11.23
CA ASP A 159 -24.86 7.83 12.50
C ASP A 159 -26.26 7.19 12.48
N VAL A 160 -26.62 6.55 11.36
CA VAL A 160 -27.90 5.84 11.19
C VAL A 160 -27.99 4.68 12.21
N PRO A 161 -29.07 4.57 13.01
CA PRO A 161 -29.27 3.45 13.93
C PRO A 161 -29.29 2.10 13.20
N TRP A 162 -28.74 1.06 13.82
CA TRP A 162 -28.67 -0.28 13.22
C TRP A 162 -30.04 -0.85 12.84
N ASN A 163 -31.08 -0.57 13.62
CA ASN A 163 -32.46 -1.00 13.34
C ASN A 163 -33.08 -0.30 12.12
N ASP A 164 -32.54 0.84 11.71
CA ASP A 164 -32.99 1.61 10.56
C ASP A 164 -32.04 1.43 9.35
N THR A 165 -30.96 0.65 9.51
CA THR A 165 -29.91 0.49 8.51
C THR A 165 -30.35 -0.45 7.39
N VAL A 166 -30.17 -0.01 6.14
CA VAL A 166 -30.38 -0.80 4.92
C VAL A 166 -29.09 -0.74 4.10
N ILE A 167 -28.40 -1.88 4.04
CA ILE A 167 -27.09 -2.02 3.42
C ILE A 167 -27.22 -2.33 1.93
N TYR A 168 -26.41 -1.67 1.11
CA TYR A 168 -26.21 -1.95 -0.30
C TYR A 168 -24.76 -2.34 -0.58
N GLU A 169 -24.51 -3.64 -0.75
CA GLU A 169 -23.19 -4.13 -1.15
C GLU A 169 -22.91 -3.82 -2.62
N MET A 170 -21.77 -3.19 -2.91
CA MET A 170 -21.38 -2.91 -4.29
C MET A 170 -19.88 -2.97 -4.54
N HIS A 171 -19.54 -3.29 -5.79
CA HIS A 171 -18.17 -3.26 -6.28
C HIS A 171 -17.88 -1.90 -6.95
N VAL A 172 -16.85 -1.17 -6.49
CA VAL A 172 -16.44 0.15 -7.01
C VAL A 172 -16.36 0.17 -8.55
N LYS A 173 -15.67 -0.83 -9.12
CA LYS A 173 -15.61 -1.00 -10.58
C LYS A 173 -16.98 -1.33 -11.21
N GLY A 174 -17.68 -2.34 -10.69
CA GLY A 174 -18.86 -2.92 -11.33
C GLY A 174 -20.01 -1.94 -11.50
N ILE A 175 -20.29 -1.14 -10.46
CA ILE A 175 -21.44 -0.24 -10.42
C ILE A 175 -21.39 0.84 -11.50
N THR A 176 -20.20 1.30 -11.92
CA THR A 176 -20.06 2.35 -12.95
C THR A 176 -19.36 1.94 -14.24
N ALA A 177 -18.78 0.74 -14.34
CA ALA A 177 -17.98 0.34 -15.51
C ALA A 177 -18.72 0.44 -16.86
N ARG A 178 -20.04 0.22 -16.85
CA ARG A 178 -20.89 0.29 -18.05
C ARG A 178 -21.99 1.36 -17.97
N HIS A 179 -21.92 2.24 -16.96
CA HIS A 179 -22.96 3.25 -16.75
C HIS A 179 -22.89 4.32 -17.86
N PRO A 180 -23.97 4.52 -18.65
CA PRO A 180 -23.94 5.41 -19.81
C PRO A 180 -23.64 6.87 -19.42
N ASP A 181 -24.24 7.34 -18.32
CA ASP A 181 -24.11 8.74 -17.86
C ASP A 181 -22.83 9.03 -17.08
N VAL A 182 -22.01 8.01 -16.79
CA VAL A 182 -20.70 8.22 -16.18
C VAL A 182 -19.68 8.48 -17.30
N PRO A 183 -18.93 9.60 -17.27
CA PRO A 183 -17.91 9.90 -18.27
C PRO A 183 -16.93 8.72 -18.42
N PRO A 184 -16.53 8.33 -19.66
CA PRO A 184 -15.70 7.15 -19.88
C PRO A 184 -14.41 7.09 -19.03
N ALA A 185 -13.81 8.23 -18.73
CA ALA A 185 -12.60 8.32 -17.90
C ALA A 185 -12.83 8.02 -16.40
N LEU A 186 -14.07 8.13 -15.91
CA LEU A 186 -14.43 7.91 -14.50
C LEU A 186 -15.07 6.53 -14.26
N ARG A 187 -15.46 5.84 -15.33
CA ARG A 187 -16.14 4.53 -15.23
C ARG A 187 -15.29 3.51 -14.49
N GLY A 188 -15.89 2.88 -13.50
CA GLY A 188 -15.28 1.85 -12.67
C GLY A 188 -14.20 2.36 -11.72
N THR A 189 -14.25 3.63 -11.33
CA THR A 189 -13.31 4.26 -10.39
C THR A 189 -14.07 4.86 -9.21
N PHE A 190 -13.37 5.20 -8.12
CA PHE A 190 -13.97 5.94 -6.99
C PHE A 190 -14.64 7.24 -7.45
N ALA A 191 -13.98 8.03 -8.30
CA ALA A 191 -14.57 9.26 -8.83
C ALA A 191 -15.85 9.03 -9.65
N GLY A 192 -16.03 7.83 -10.22
CA GLY A 192 -17.28 7.44 -10.87
C GLY A 192 -18.45 7.33 -9.90
N LEU A 193 -18.19 6.94 -8.64
CA LEU A 193 -19.21 6.86 -7.59
C LEU A 193 -19.77 8.23 -7.21
N SER A 194 -18.93 9.27 -7.26
CA SER A 194 -19.34 10.66 -7.00
C SER A 194 -20.13 11.32 -8.13
N VAL A 195 -20.40 10.61 -9.23
CA VAL A 195 -21.19 11.20 -10.33
C VAL A 195 -22.64 11.36 -9.87
N PRO A 196 -23.28 12.54 -10.03
CA PRO A 196 -24.62 12.81 -9.48
C PRO A 196 -25.69 11.78 -9.85
N THR A 197 -25.65 11.21 -11.06
CA THR A 197 -26.60 10.17 -11.49
C THR A 197 -26.44 8.86 -10.70
N VAL A 198 -25.22 8.52 -10.30
CA VAL A 198 -24.93 7.33 -9.48
C VAL A 198 -25.39 7.55 -8.05
N ILE A 199 -25.08 8.71 -7.46
CA ILE A 199 -25.55 9.08 -6.12
C ILE A 199 -27.07 9.15 -6.09
N GLY A 200 -27.68 9.78 -7.09
CA GLY A 200 -29.14 9.86 -7.24
C GLY A 200 -29.79 8.48 -7.27
N HIS A 201 -29.24 7.55 -8.06
CA HIS A 201 -29.73 6.18 -8.09
C HIS A 201 -29.66 5.47 -6.72
N ILE A 202 -28.55 5.62 -5.98
CA ILE A 202 -28.40 5.02 -4.64
C ILE A 202 -29.41 5.63 -3.67
N LYS A 203 -29.61 6.95 -3.71
CA LYS A 203 -30.62 7.65 -2.88
C LYS A 203 -32.05 7.23 -3.22
N ASP A 204 -32.37 7.13 -4.51
CA ASP A 204 -33.70 6.73 -5.00
C ASP A 204 -34.03 5.26 -4.65
N LEU A 205 -33.01 4.40 -4.54
CA LEU A 205 -33.18 3.02 -4.05
C LEU A 205 -33.61 2.97 -2.58
N GLY A 206 -33.38 4.04 -1.81
CA GLY A 206 -33.78 4.15 -0.41
C GLY A 206 -32.81 3.47 0.58
N VAL A 207 -31.60 3.13 0.15
CA VAL A 207 -30.55 2.57 1.02
C VAL A 207 -29.82 3.70 1.74
N ASN A 208 -29.30 3.42 2.93
CA ASN A 208 -28.62 4.42 3.78
C ASN A 208 -27.22 4.00 4.24
N ALA A 209 -26.79 2.80 3.89
CA ALA A 209 -25.42 2.34 4.08
C ALA A 209 -24.93 1.64 2.80
N VAL A 210 -23.73 2.01 2.35
CA VAL A 210 -23.06 1.37 1.22
C VAL A 210 -21.92 0.51 1.74
N GLU A 211 -21.94 -0.77 1.44
CA GLU A 211 -20.86 -1.70 1.76
C GLU A 211 -20.01 -1.93 0.52
N LEU A 212 -18.79 -1.39 0.52
CA LEU A 212 -17.87 -1.59 -0.59
C LEU A 212 -17.18 -2.96 -0.48
N MET A 213 -17.18 -3.71 -1.58
CA MET A 213 -16.25 -4.83 -1.75
C MET A 213 -14.79 -4.36 -1.57
N PRO A 214 -13.83 -5.26 -1.24
CA PRO A 214 -12.48 -4.90 -0.82
C PRO A 214 -11.81 -3.78 -1.63
N ILE A 215 -11.44 -2.72 -0.91
CA ILE A 215 -10.78 -1.53 -1.48
C ILE A 215 -9.30 -1.44 -1.10
N PHE A 216 -8.71 -2.46 -0.46
CA PHE A 216 -7.28 -2.46 -0.12
C PHE A 216 -6.44 -2.98 -1.29
N PRO A 217 -5.15 -2.58 -1.41
CA PRO A 217 -4.24 -3.11 -2.42
C PRO A 217 -4.18 -4.62 -2.40
N CYS A 218 -4.75 -5.21 -3.45
CA CYS A 218 -4.74 -6.64 -3.67
C CYS A 218 -3.83 -7.00 -4.83
N SER A 219 -3.37 -8.25 -4.82
CA SER A 219 -2.68 -8.84 -5.96
C SER A 219 -3.56 -9.88 -6.63
N ASP A 220 -3.46 -9.99 -7.95
CA ASP A 220 -3.98 -11.16 -8.65
C ASP A 220 -3.20 -12.38 -8.16
N ALA A 221 -3.89 -13.43 -7.74
CA ALA A 221 -3.22 -14.68 -7.43
C ALA A 221 -2.47 -15.19 -8.67
N ARG A 222 -1.27 -15.74 -8.48
CA ARG A 222 -0.39 -16.15 -9.60
C ARG A 222 -1.10 -17.07 -10.60
N ASN A 223 -1.88 -18.03 -10.10
CA ASN A 223 -2.65 -18.98 -10.90
C ASN A 223 -3.75 -18.31 -11.75
N LEU A 224 -4.27 -17.16 -11.34
CA LEU A 224 -5.21 -16.36 -12.15
C LEU A 224 -4.46 -15.68 -13.30
N GLY A 225 -3.33 -15.05 -13.00
CA GLY A 225 -2.49 -14.40 -14.03
C GLY A 225 -2.01 -15.37 -15.11
N GLU A 226 -1.60 -16.60 -14.74
CA GLU A 226 -1.23 -17.66 -15.67
C GLU A 226 -2.38 -18.08 -16.61
N LYS A 227 -3.63 -17.86 -16.21
CA LYS A 227 -4.85 -18.16 -16.98
C LYS A 227 -5.43 -16.93 -17.71
N GLY A 228 -4.75 -15.78 -17.67
CA GLY A 228 -5.28 -14.53 -18.20
C GLY A 228 -6.49 -13.98 -17.44
N LEU A 229 -6.69 -14.44 -16.20
CA LEU A 229 -7.74 -13.98 -15.29
C LEU A 229 -7.18 -12.93 -14.31
N CYS A 230 -8.07 -12.16 -13.70
CA CYS A 230 -7.73 -11.22 -12.64
C CYS A 230 -8.60 -11.45 -11.40
N ASN A 231 -8.10 -11.00 -10.25
CA ASN A 231 -8.86 -10.94 -9.01
C ASN A 231 -9.79 -9.73 -9.07
N TYR A 232 -11.01 -9.95 -9.53
CA TYR A 232 -12.02 -8.91 -9.61
C TYR A 232 -12.42 -8.42 -8.22
N TRP A 233 -12.79 -9.34 -7.31
CA TRP A 233 -13.34 -8.98 -5.99
C TRP A 233 -12.35 -8.35 -5.01
N GLY A 234 -11.04 -8.61 -5.14
CA GLY A 234 -10.02 -7.96 -4.33
C GLY A 234 -9.72 -8.61 -2.96
N TYR A 235 -10.30 -9.78 -2.64
CA TYR A 235 -10.01 -10.54 -1.41
C TYR A 235 -8.63 -11.25 -1.43
N ASN A 236 -7.56 -10.49 -1.66
CA ASN A 236 -6.17 -10.94 -1.54
C ASN A 236 -5.23 -9.74 -1.26
N PRO A 237 -5.43 -9.02 -0.13
CA PRO A 237 -4.62 -7.85 0.20
C PRO A 237 -3.19 -8.23 0.57
N TYR A 238 -2.22 -7.38 0.23
CA TYR A 238 -0.80 -7.60 0.59
C TYR A 238 -0.20 -6.45 1.43
N THR A 239 -0.99 -5.43 1.75
CA THR A 239 -0.63 -4.34 2.68
C THR A 239 -1.68 -4.22 3.78
N GLY A 240 -1.36 -3.53 4.88
CA GLY A 240 -2.35 -3.17 5.90
C GLY A 240 -3.41 -2.19 5.39
N ALA A 241 -4.44 -1.97 6.20
CA ALA A 241 -5.65 -1.18 5.94
C ALA A 241 -5.44 0.35 5.83
N PHE A 242 -4.33 0.79 5.24
CA PHE A 242 -3.91 2.21 5.18
C PHE A 242 -3.81 2.76 3.75
N VAL A 243 -3.98 1.90 2.75
CA VAL A 243 -3.99 2.27 1.33
C VAL A 243 -5.33 1.89 0.72
N VAL A 244 -5.87 2.76 -0.13
CA VAL A 244 -7.00 2.47 -1.02
C VAL A 244 -6.47 2.05 -2.40
N TYR A 245 -7.06 1.01 -3.00
CA TYR A 245 -6.65 0.40 -4.27
C TYR A 245 -6.67 1.41 -5.41
N GLY A 246 -5.56 1.47 -6.15
CA GLY A 246 -5.47 2.07 -7.48
C GLY A 246 -4.31 3.08 -7.67
N LYS A 247 -4.43 3.99 -8.64
CA LYS A 247 -3.36 4.95 -9.00
C LYS A 247 -3.25 6.06 -7.95
N ARG A 248 -2.16 6.83 -8.02
CA ARG A 248 -1.79 7.96 -7.12
C ARG A 248 -2.93 8.93 -6.73
N SER A 249 -4.02 8.96 -7.50
CA SER A 249 -5.23 9.77 -7.32
C SER A 249 -6.26 9.20 -6.33
N ASP A 250 -6.19 7.92 -5.97
CA ASP A 250 -7.41 7.21 -5.56
C ASP A 250 -7.78 7.40 -4.09
N ARG A 251 -6.85 7.83 -3.23
CA ARG A 251 -7.15 8.26 -1.86
C ARG A 251 -7.87 9.61 -1.80
N LEU A 252 -7.33 10.64 -2.47
CA LEU A 252 -7.99 11.95 -2.55
C LEU A 252 -9.34 11.84 -3.28
N LEU A 253 -9.44 10.91 -4.23
CA LEU A 253 -10.72 10.62 -4.88
C LEU A 253 -11.68 9.88 -3.94
N PHE A 254 -11.22 8.92 -3.13
CA PHE A 254 -12.03 8.24 -2.10
C PHE A 254 -12.56 9.22 -1.06
N GLU A 255 -11.71 10.11 -0.52
CA GLU A 255 -12.12 11.16 0.42
C GLU A 255 -13.16 12.11 -0.22
N ARG A 256 -13.08 12.37 -1.54
CA ARG A 256 -14.10 13.09 -2.32
C ARG A 256 -15.36 12.28 -2.65
N VAL A 257 -15.34 10.95 -2.56
CA VAL A 257 -16.57 10.13 -2.65
C VAL A 257 -17.36 10.22 -1.35
N LEU A 258 -16.67 10.31 -0.22
CA LEU A 258 -17.32 10.35 1.09
C LEU A 258 -18.03 11.68 1.35
N ASP A 259 -17.41 12.82 1.02
CA ASP A 259 -17.99 14.16 1.25
C ASP A 259 -19.44 14.38 0.71
N PRO A 260 -19.82 13.88 -0.49
CA PRO A 260 -21.21 13.99 -0.98
C PRO A 260 -22.18 12.89 -0.54
N CYS A 261 -21.71 11.84 0.13
CA CYS A 261 -22.48 10.63 0.48
C CYS A 261 -22.96 10.69 1.94
#